data_AF-A0A933GJB0-F1
#
_entry.id   AF-A0A933GJB0-F1
#
_cell.length_a   1.000
_cell.length_b   1.000
_cell.length_c   1.000
_cell.angle_alpha   90.00
_cell.angle_beta   90.00
_cell.angle_gamma   90.00
#
_symmetry.space_group_name_H-M   'P 1'
#
loop_
_entity.id
_entity.type
_entity.pdbx_description
1 polymer ?
#
loop_
_entity_poly.entity_id
_entity_poly.type
_entity_poly.pdbx_seq_one_letter_code
_entity_poly.pdbx_strand_id
1 'polypeptide(L)'
;MLHKDLIERIRPASIADWKTFILQVDQEAYGWLEWQAYAFAGLVLVPEKFLKQDFSFELNAMQDKIAHAKRENIPTDSYEEYVIEAIAIKLIPKYEVSRDVLVKQMSKEIGRGGLKIP
;
A
#
# COMPACT_ATOMS: atom_id res chain seq x y z
N MET A 1 -1.05 -21.60 -6.83
CA MET A 1 -0.35 -21.09 -5.63
C MET A 1 0.86 -20.32 -6.13
N LEU A 2 1.10 -19.09 -5.65
CA LEU A 2 2.31 -18.34 -5.99
C LEU A 2 3.54 -19.15 -5.55
N HIS A 3 4.57 -19.15 -6.40
CA HIS A 3 5.84 -19.86 -6.15
C HIS A 3 5.72 -21.38 -5.93
N LYS A 4 4.66 -22.02 -6.45
CA LYS A 4 4.43 -23.47 -6.32
C LYS A 4 5.67 -24.29 -6.70
N ASP A 5 6.21 -24.05 -7.90
CA ASP A 5 7.35 -24.82 -8.42
C ASP A 5 8.60 -24.66 -7.55
N LEU A 6 8.79 -23.48 -6.97
CA LEU A 6 9.89 -23.18 -6.05
C LEU A 6 9.72 -23.96 -4.74
N ILE A 7 8.53 -23.90 -4.13
CA ILE A 7 8.23 -24.61 -2.88
C ILE A 7 8.30 -26.14 -3.09
N GLU A 8 7.81 -26.63 -4.21
CA GLU A 8 7.87 -28.06 -4.57
C GLU A 8 9.29 -28.55 -4.84
N ARG A 9 10.20 -27.64 -5.21
CA ARG A 9 11.63 -27.93 -5.38
C ARG A 9 12.40 -27.90 -4.06
N ILE A 10 12.05 -26.99 -3.15
CA ILE A 10 12.74 -26.83 -1.85
C ILE A 10 12.27 -27.87 -0.83
N ARG A 11 10.97 -28.20 -0.82
CA ARG A 11 10.31 -29.14 0.11
C ARG A 11 10.84 -29.04 1.55
N PRO A 12 10.71 -27.87 2.21
CA PRO A 12 11.19 -27.71 3.57
C PRO A 12 10.46 -28.68 4.50
N ALA A 13 11.19 -29.54 5.21
CA ALA A 13 10.63 -30.50 6.15
C ALA A 13 10.45 -29.91 7.55
N SER A 14 11.05 -28.75 7.81
CA SER A 14 10.99 -28.03 9.08
C SER A 14 11.13 -26.51 8.91
N ILE A 15 10.83 -25.77 9.99
CA ILE A 15 11.08 -24.31 10.06
C ILE A 15 12.58 -24.02 9.92
N ALA A 16 13.44 -24.90 10.42
CA ALA A 16 14.89 -24.74 10.29
C ALA A 16 15.35 -24.85 8.83
N ASP A 17 14.81 -25.80 8.08
CA ASP A 17 15.11 -25.95 6.64
C ASP A 17 14.63 -24.75 5.85
N TRP A 18 13.44 -24.23 6.17
CA TRP A 18 12.92 -23.02 5.58
C TRP A 18 13.83 -21.82 5.83
N LYS A 19 14.29 -21.65 7.08
CA LYS A 19 15.21 -20.57 7.45
C LYS A 19 16.53 -20.66 6.71
N THR A 20 17.11 -21.87 6.61
CA THR A 20 18.34 -22.10 5.86
C THR A 20 18.18 -21.73 4.39
N PHE A 21 17.07 -22.12 3.77
CA PHE A 21 16.77 -21.75 2.38
C PHE A 21 16.69 -20.23 2.21
N ILE A 22 15.90 -19.53 3.02
CA ILE A 22 15.73 -18.07 2.92
C ILE A 22 17.07 -17.34 3.08
N LEU A 23 17.94 -17.81 3.97
CA LEU A 23 19.27 -17.23 4.18
C LEU A 23 20.27 -17.52 3.04
N GLN A 24 19.99 -18.49 2.18
CA GLN A 24 20.80 -18.83 1.00
C GLN A 24 20.39 -18.08 -0.26
N VAL A 25 19.18 -17.48 -0.27
CA VAL A 25 18.74 -16.62 -1.37
C VAL A 25 19.62 -15.37 -1.35
N ASP A 26 20.24 -15.05 -2.49
CA ASP A 26 21.02 -13.83 -2.60
C ASP A 26 20.12 -12.59 -2.39
N GLN A 27 20.73 -11.50 -1.95
CA GLN A 27 19.98 -10.30 -1.53
C GLN A 27 19.14 -9.70 -2.67
N GLU A 28 19.60 -9.80 -3.93
CA GLU A 28 18.88 -9.29 -5.08
C GLU A 28 17.62 -10.12 -5.35
N ALA A 29 17.75 -11.45 -5.41
CA ALA A 29 16.62 -12.36 -5.57
C ALA A 29 15.63 -12.26 -4.41
N TYR A 30 16.13 -12.11 -3.19
CA TYR A 30 15.28 -11.90 -2.01
C TYR A 30 14.49 -10.59 -2.10
N GLY A 31 15.14 -9.49 -2.50
CA GLY A 31 14.48 -8.21 -2.72
C GLY A 31 13.39 -8.27 -3.79
N TRP A 32 13.62 -9.01 -4.88
CA TRP A 32 12.59 -9.26 -5.90
C TRP A 32 11.39 -10.04 -5.36
N LEU A 33 11.63 -11.08 -4.56
CA LEU A 33 10.57 -11.85 -3.92
C LEU A 33 9.75 -11.00 -2.95
N GLU A 34 10.40 -10.20 -2.11
CA GLU A 34 9.71 -9.26 -1.23
C GLU A 34 8.87 -8.26 -2.03
N TRP A 35 9.43 -7.67 -3.08
CA TRP A 35 8.69 -6.73 -3.93
C TRP A 35 7.44 -7.37 -4.54
N GLN A 36 7.56 -8.60 -5.08
CA GLN A 36 6.43 -9.34 -5.64
C GLN A 36 5.36 -9.65 -4.59
N ALA A 37 5.78 -10.09 -3.41
CA ALA A 37 4.88 -10.37 -2.28
C ALA A 37 4.16 -9.11 -1.83
N TYR A 38 4.86 -7.99 -1.67
CA TYR A 38 4.26 -6.70 -1.31
C TYR A 38 3.29 -6.20 -2.38
N ALA A 39 3.64 -6.31 -3.66
CA ALA A 39 2.77 -5.89 -4.75
C ALA A 39 1.48 -6.73 -4.80
N PHE A 40 1.61 -8.05 -4.64
CA PHE A 40 0.47 -8.96 -4.59
C PHE A 40 -0.41 -8.69 -3.36
N ALA A 41 0.19 -8.59 -2.17
CA ALA A 41 -0.54 -8.29 -0.95
C ALA A 41 -1.28 -6.95 -1.05
N GLY A 42 -0.67 -5.91 -1.62
CA GLY A 42 -1.35 -4.64 -1.86
C GLY A 42 -2.59 -4.77 -2.77
N LEU A 43 -2.52 -5.58 -3.83
CA LEU A 43 -3.65 -5.79 -4.73
C LEU A 43 -4.79 -6.62 -4.11
N VAL A 44 -4.43 -7.61 -3.27
CA VAL A 44 -5.40 -8.50 -2.63
C VAL A 44 -6.03 -7.85 -1.41
N LEU A 45 -5.20 -7.25 -0.55
CA LEU A 45 -5.63 -6.66 0.71
C LEU A 45 -6.27 -5.30 0.50
N VAL A 46 -5.83 -4.53 -0.51
CA VAL A 46 -6.35 -3.18 -0.80
C VAL A 46 -6.86 -3.11 -2.25
N PRO A 47 -8.04 -3.70 -2.55
CA PRO A 47 -8.55 -3.71 -3.92
C PRO A 47 -8.89 -2.30 -4.39
N GLU A 48 -8.40 -1.96 -5.59
CA GLU A 48 -8.45 -0.60 -6.16
C GLU A 48 -9.86 0.01 -6.16
N LYS A 49 -10.88 -0.78 -6.53
CA LYS A 49 -12.27 -0.33 -6.58
C LYS A 49 -12.75 0.19 -5.21
N PHE A 50 -12.47 -0.55 -4.15
CA PHE A 50 -12.90 -0.17 -2.79
C PHE A 50 -12.04 0.97 -2.26
N LEU A 51 -10.74 0.97 -2.55
CA LEU A 51 -9.85 2.05 -2.16
C LEU A 51 -10.32 3.39 -2.74
N LYS A 52 -10.70 3.42 -4.02
CA LYS A 52 -11.20 4.64 -4.68
C LYS A 52 -12.48 5.16 -4.05
N GLN A 53 -13.41 4.26 -3.74
CA GLN A 53 -14.66 4.60 -3.10
C GLN A 53 -14.42 5.18 -1.69
N ASP A 54 -13.60 4.50 -0.90
CA ASP A 54 -13.32 4.87 0.48
C ASP A 54 -12.50 6.16 0.57
N PHE A 55 -11.51 6.30 -0.29
CA PHE A 55 -10.72 7.52 -0.41
C PHE A 55 -11.61 8.71 -0.74
N SER A 56 -12.51 8.57 -1.72
CA SER A 56 -13.43 9.65 -2.09
C SER A 56 -14.37 10.03 -0.94
N PHE A 57 -14.86 9.04 -0.19
CA PHE A 57 -15.69 9.26 0.99
C PHE A 57 -14.94 10.05 2.07
N GLU A 58 -13.73 9.63 2.42
CA GLU A 58 -12.93 10.31 3.45
C GLU A 58 -12.42 11.67 3.00
N LEU A 59 -12.08 11.83 1.72
CA LEU A 59 -11.71 13.10 1.11
C LEU A 59 -12.85 14.12 1.21
N ASN A 60 -14.09 13.68 0.96
CA ASN A 60 -15.27 14.53 1.12
C ASN A 60 -15.44 15.02 2.56
N ALA A 61 -15.14 14.16 3.55
CA ALA A 61 -15.15 14.54 4.97
C ALA A 61 -14.02 15.53 5.34
N MET A 62 -13.03 15.72 4.47
CA MET A 62 -11.92 16.67 4.66
C MET A 62 -12.06 17.96 3.86
N GLN A 63 -13.14 18.14 3.09
CA GLN A 63 -13.32 19.29 2.19
C GLN A 63 -13.20 20.63 2.91
N ASP A 64 -13.76 20.77 4.12
CA ASP A 64 -13.66 22.03 4.88
C ASP A 64 -12.21 22.40 5.23
N LYS A 65 -11.39 21.39 5.55
CA LYS A 65 -9.97 21.59 5.85
C LYS A 65 -9.18 21.93 4.59
N ILE A 66 -9.48 21.27 3.47
CA ILE A 66 -8.86 21.55 2.17
C ILE A 66 -9.23 22.96 1.70
N ALA A 67 -10.50 23.34 1.83
CA ALA A 67 -10.98 24.69 1.51
C ALA A 67 -10.31 25.75 2.40
N HIS A 68 -10.10 25.45 3.68
CA HIS A 68 -9.33 26.32 4.56
C HIS A 68 -7.89 26.46 4.08
N ALA A 69 -7.17 25.36 3.80
CA ALA A 69 -5.79 25.40 3.31
C ALA A 69 -5.66 26.23 2.01
N LYS A 70 -6.62 26.09 1.10
CA LYS A 70 -6.68 26.90 -0.13
C LYS A 70 -6.89 28.38 0.13
N ARG A 71 -7.76 28.76 1.08
CA ARG A 71 -7.96 30.17 1.47
C ARG A 71 -6.69 30.79 2.06
N GLU A 72 -5.90 29.98 2.78
CA GLU A 72 -4.60 30.38 3.32
C GLU A 72 -3.47 30.35 2.28
N ASN A 73 -3.77 30.11 1.00
CA ASN A 73 -2.79 29.97 -0.09
C ASN A 73 -1.69 28.92 0.19
N ILE A 74 -2.02 27.85 0.92
CA ILE A 74 -1.11 26.73 1.11
C ILE A 74 -1.01 25.95 -0.22
N PRO A 75 0.20 25.71 -0.75
CA PRO A 75 0.38 24.93 -1.98
C PRO A 75 -0.20 23.51 -1.84
N THR A 76 -0.79 22.98 -2.91
CA THR A 76 -1.37 21.62 -2.93
C THR A 76 -0.38 20.55 -2.48
N ASP A 77 0.84 20.60 -3.01
CA ASP A 77 1.92 19.68 -2.66
C ASP A 77 2.25 19.71 -1.16
N SER A 78 1.96 20.82 -0.45
CA SER A 78 2.22 20.96 0.98
C SER A 78 1.15 20.32 1.87
N TYR A 79 -0.07 20.09 1.38
CA TYR A 79 -1.13 19.41 2.15
C TYR A 79 -1.55 18.06 1.57
N GLU A 80 -1.11 17.71 0.36
CA GLU A 80 -1.36 16.42 -0.28
C GLU A 80 -0.88 15.25 0.59
N GLU A 81 0.36 15.29 1.07
CA GLU A 81 0.91 14.25 1.94
C GLU A 81 0.08 14.10 3.22
N TYR A 82 -0.32 15.22 3.83
CA TYR A 82 -1.19 15.21 5.01
C TYR A 82 -2.55 14.56 4.73
N VAL A 83 -3.18 14.86 3.59
CA VAL A 83 -4.47 14.27 3.22
C VAL A 83 -4.33 12.76 3.03
N ILE A 84 -3.28 12.31 2.32
CA ILE A 84 -3.02 10.88 2.10
C ILE A 84 -2.81 10.17 3.45
N GLU A 85 -1.96 10.71 4.32
CA GLU A 85 -1.67 10.18 5.64
C GLU A 85 -2.93 10.11 6.52
N ALA A 86 -3.72 11.18 6.56
CA ALA A 86 -4.94 11.25 7.35
C ALA A 86 -5.99 10.24 6.90
N ILE A 87 -6.18 10.07 5.59
CA ILE A 87 -7.10 9.07 5.03
C ILE A 87 -6.56 7.66 5.29
N ALA A 88 -5.26 7.42 5.09
CA ALA A 88 -4.65 6.13 5.36
C ALA A 88 -4.88 5.67 6.80
N ILE A 89 -4.66 6.53 7.79
CA ILE A 89 -4.90 6.22 9.21
C ILE A 89 -6.35 5.78 9.46
N LYS A 90 -7.32 6.46 8.85
CA LYS A 90 -8.74 6.10 9.01
C LYS A 90 -9.11 4.78 8.35
N LEU A 91 -8.42 4.40 7.28
CA LEU A 91 -8.69 3.17 6.54
C LEU A 91 -8.00 1.93 7.14
N ILE A 92 -7.05 2.10 8.07
CA ILE A 92 -6.37 0.97 8.75
C ILE A 92 -7.36 -0.08 9.28
N PRO A 93 -8.41 0.27 10.06
CA PRO A 93 -9.31 -0.73 10.64
C PRO A 93 -10.14 -1.47 9.59
N LYS A 94 -10.35 -0.87 8.41
CA LYS A 94 -11.15 -1.46 7.33
C LYS A 94 -10.35 -2.45 6.50
N TYR A 95 -9.08 -2.15 6.24
CA TYR A 95 -8.21 -2.95 5.38
C TYR A 95 -7.30 -3.90 6.17
N GLU A 96 -7.18 -3.71 7.48
CA GLU A 96 -6.34 -4.53 8.38
C GLU A 96 -4.87 -4.60 7.92
N VAL A 97 -4.37 -3.52 7.34
CA VAL A 97 -2.98 -3.36 6.89
C VAL A 97 -2.33 -2.16 7.56
N SER A 98 -1.01 -2.07 7.50
CA SER A 98 -0.29 -0.91 8.01
C SER A 98 -0.63 0.35 7.20
N ARG A 99 -0.43 1.51 7.85
CA ARG A 99 -0.53 2.82 7.22
C ARG A 99 0.30 2.89 5.93
N ASP A 100 1.53 2.39 5.96
CA ASP A 100 2.46 2.50 4.82
C ASP A 100 1.97 1.73 3.58
N VAL A 101 1.27 0.60 3.78
CA VAL A 101 0.65 -0.14 2.68
C VAL A 101 -0.42 0.71 2.01
N LEU A 102 -1.28 1.36 2.80
CA LEU A 102 -2.33 2.24 2.29
C LEU A 102 -1.76 3.47 1.59
N VAL A 103 -0.78 4.15 2.19
CA VAL A 103 -0.09 5.31 1.57
C VAL A 103 0.52 4.90 0.23
N LYS A 104 1.28 3.81 0.20
CA LYS A 104 1.93 3.33 -1.04
C LYS A 104 0.91 3.03 -2.15
N GLN A 105 -0.23 2.42 -1.79
CA GLN A 105 -1.27 2.11 -2.75
C GLN A 105 -2.04 3.36 -3.21
N MET A 106 -2.31 4.32 -2.33
CA MET A 106 -2.92 5.61 -2.68
C MET A 106 -2.01 6.43 -3.59
N SER A 107 -0.74 6.60 -3.23
CA SER A 107 0.24 7.34 -4.05
C SER A 107 0.41 6.71 -5.43
N LYS A 108 0.37 5.37 -5.53
CA LYS A 108 0.37 4.66 -6.80
C LYS A 108 -0.86 4.99 -7.65
N GLU A 109 -2.04 5.05 -7.06
CA GLU A 109 -3.27 5.39 -7.78
C GLU A 109 -3.34 6.89 -8.14
N ILE A 110 -2.78 7.78 -7.32
CA ILE A 110 -2.62 9.20 -7.65
C ILE A 110 -1.67 9.38 -8.85
N GLY A 111 -0.51 8.71 -8.84
CA GLY A 111 0.45 8.75 -9.95
C GLY A 111 -0.11 8.17 -11.26
N ARG A 112 -1.15 7.34 -11.19
CA ARG A 112 -1.90 6.82 -12.34
C ARG A 112 -3.09 7.69 -12.76
N GLY A 113 -3.39 8.75 -12.00
CA GLY A 113 -4.57 9.60 -12.18
C GLY A 113 -5.89 8.96 -11.75
N GLY A 114 -5.84 7.81 -11.06
CA GLY A 114 -7.01 7.09 -10.55
C GLY A 114 -7.60 7.68 -9.26
N LEU A 115 -6.80 8.46 -8.53
CA LEU A 115 -7.20 9.29 -7.39
C LEU A 115 -6.75 10.73 -7.64
N LYS A 116 -7.51 11.71 -7.13
CA LYS A 116 -7.17 13.12 -7.23
C LYS A 116 -7.48 13.83 -5.92
N ILE A 117 -6.53 14.63 -5.46
CA ILE A 117 -6.72 15.56 -4.35
C ILE A 117 -7.01 16.93 -4.97
N PRO A 118 -8.15 17.56 -4.63
CA PRO A 118 -8.63 18.75 -5.30
C PRO A 118 -7.85 20.00 -4.92
#